data_AF-A0A7C0YWX0-F1
#
_entry.id   AF-A0A7C0YWX0-F1
#
_cell.length_a   1.000
_cell.length_b   1.000
_cell.length_c   1.000
_cell.angle_alpha   90.00
_cell.angle_beta   90.00
_cell.angle_gamma   90.00
#
_symmetry.space_group_name_H-M   'P 1'
#
loop_
_entity.id
_entity.type
_entity.pdbx_description
1 polymer ?
#
loop_
_entity_poly.entity_id
_entity_poly.type
_entity_poly.pdbx_seq_one_letter_code
_entity_poly.pdbx_strand_id
1 'polypeptide(L)'
;MRGQIFEILGLTVLILAILAIMIVVYGNYIGREQTETLKILGERQEIEGFKAGINSILYTTENNTGKTLLELLGIAAYNGDYKIDYGVGAGKVDLKKELEDRFDYIYGKGHWYLRLPFPNITSNIQIVVVSDTSGSMCNQIRILVTDVPKIIDKLRKKGKKAEMTLFLLGSPACCVHENGNLVPFHIEDYVNETKYFHVVTMPDTHPNKGYYCKRGCYRGGGYDEDWGTGLKCAIEMGPYKTNGEYGWNERAVKIAIPISDELPGGMEPNCPTHGCQRNNFENGLKAALENNVTVFGFSGIACGEFYPLRGGECQREDFERDTSYDYCGCSKGVVKRWMREISNKTGGKMYSLTNASYSAAAIEEIITKAQPKRIPYLEAGTLVPRFKTVRAVTIPIPVSVLGKYSELKVYYWP
;
A
#
# COMPACT_ATOMS: atom_id res chain seq x y z
N MET A 1 -14.19 -10.80 -98.23
CA MET A 1 -15.30 -10.17 -97.50
C MET A 1 -15.74 -10.94 -96.25
N ARG A 2 -15.93 -12.28 -96.27
CA ARG A 2 -16.33 -13.03 -95.04
C ARG A 2 -15.29 -12.98 -93.90
N GLY A 3 -13.99 -13.06 -94.18
CA GLY A 3 -12.94 -13.02 -93.14
C GLY A 3 -12.85 -11.69 -92.37
N GLN A 4 -12.92 -10.56 -93.07
CA GLN A 4 -12.89 -9.22 -92.45
C GLN A 4 -14.12 -8.95 -91.57
N ILE A 5 -15.29 -9.48 -91.91
CA ILE A 5 -16.50 -9.33 -91.09
C ILE A 5 -16.36 -10.11 -89.77
N PHE A 6 -15.75 -11.30 -89.80
CA PHE A 6 -15.48 -12.09 -88.59
C PHE A 6 -14.42 -11.45 -87.69
N GLU A 7 -13.38 -10.83 -88.26
CA GLU A 7 -12.37 -10.09 -87.48
C GLU A 7 -12.97 -8.85 -86.82
N ILE A 8 -13.80 -8.08 -87.53
CA ILE A 8 -14.48 -6.90 -86.98
C ILE A 8 -15.45 -7.30 -85.86
N LEU A 9 -16.21 -8.39 -86.02
CA LEU A 9 -17.09 -8.95 -84.99
C LEU A 9 -16.31 -9.46 -83.77
N GLY A 10 -15.19 -10.14 -83.99
CA GLY A 10 -14.30 -10.57 -82.91
C GLY A 10 -13.75 -9.40 -82.11
N LEU A 11 -13.36 -8.32 -82.79
CA LEU A 11 -12.86 -7.10 -82.14
C LEU A 11 -13.95 -6.38 -81.34
N THR A 12 -15.19 -6.31 -81.86
CA THR A 12 -16.32 -5.68 -81.14
C THR A 12 -16.71 -6.46 -79.90
N VAL A 13 -16.74 -7.80 -79.96
CA VAL A 13 -16.99 -8.65 -78.79
C VAL A 13 -15.88 -8.50 -77.75
N LEU A 14 -14.62 -8.41 -78.17
CA LEU A 14 -13.48 -8.18 -77.27
C LEU A 14 -13.58 -6.82 -76.56
N ILE A 15 -13.94 -5.75 -77.28
CA ILE A 15 -14.11 -4.41 -76.70
C ILE A 15 -15.25 -4.41 -75.68
N LEU A 16 -16.38 -5.06 -75.98
CA LEU A 16 -17.50 -5.20 -75.05
C LEU A 16 -17.11 -6.01 -73.80
N ALA A 17 -16.33 -7.08 -73.95
CA ALA A 17 -15.84 -7.87 -72.83
C ALA A 17 -14.89 -7.06 -71.92
N ILE A 18 -13.98 -6.27 -72.50
CA ILE A 18 -13.07 -5.39 -71.75
C ILE A 18 -13.86 -4.30 -71.01
N LEU A 19 -14.87 -3.70 -71.65
CA LEU A 19 -15.75 -2.71 -71.01
C LEU A 19 -16.54 -3.32 -69.86
N ALA A 20 -17.09 -4.53 -70.03
CA ALA A 20 -17.82 -5.23 -68.97
C ALA A 20 -16.90 -5.56 -67.78
N ILE A 21 -15.69 -6.05 -68.03
CA ILE A 21 -14.70 -6.31 -66.98
C ILE A 21 -14.31 -5.01 -66.27
N MET A 22 -14.06 -3.92 -67.00
CA MET A 22 -13.77 -2.63 -66.38
C MET A 22 -14.91 -2.15 -65.49
N ILE A 23 -16.17 -2.22 -65.94
CA ILE A 23 -17.32 -1.79 -65.13
C ILE A 23 -17.44 -2.62 -63.85
N VAL A 24 -17.27 -3.95 -63.93
CA VAL A 24 -17.36 -4.84 -62.76
C VAL A 24 -16.19 -4.64 -61.80
N VAL A 25 -14.96 -4.48 -62.30
CA VAL A 25 -13.78 -4.25 -61.46
C VAL A 25 -13.82 -2.88 -60.81
N TYR A 26 -14.09 -1.81 -61.57
CA TYR A 26 -14.17 -0.44 -61.06
C TYR A 26 -15.34 -0.28 -60.09
N GLY A 27 -16.50 -0.87 -60.39
CA GLY A 27 -17.67 -0.85 -59.52
C GLY A 27 -17.47 -1.59 -58.19
N ASN A 28 -16.84 -2.77 -58.23
CA ASN A 28 -16.56 -3.53 -57.01
C ASN A 28 -15.42 -2.92 -56.17
N TYR A 29 -14.39 -2.36 -56.82
CA TYR A 29 -13.24 -1.76 -56.13
C TYR A 29 -13.66 -0.46 -55.43
N ILE A 30 -14.36 0.44 -56.13
CA ILE A 30 -14.88 1.69 -55.55
C ILE A 30 -15.94 1.41 -54.48
N GLY A 31 -16.86 0.47 -54.73
CA GLY A 31 -17.92 0.14 -53.77
C GLY A 31 -17.38 -0.41 -52.45
N ARG A 32 -16.29 -1.19 -52.50
CA ARG A 32 -15.64 -1.78 -51.32
C ARG A 32 -14.81 -0.76 -50.54
N GLU A 33 -14.01 0.07 -51.22
CA GLU A 33 -13.26 1.14 -50.55
C GLU A 33 -14.20 2.21 -49.95
N GLN A 34 -15.31 2.53 -50.60
CA GLN A 34 -16.32 3.44 -50.05
C GLN A 34 -17.03 2.88 -48.82
N THR A 35 -17.37 1.59 -48.80
CA THR A 35 -18.02 0.97 -47.64
C THR A 35 -17.08 0.85 -46.44
N GLU A 36 -15.80 0.50 -46.65
CA GLU A 36 -14.81 0.52 -45.58
C GLU A 36 -14.55 1.94 -45.06
N THR A 37 -14.46 2.93 -45.95
CA THR A 37 -14.28 4.34 -45.54
C THR A 37 -15.48 4.86 -44.76
N LEU A 38 -16.71 4.58 -45.19
CA LEU A 38 -17.94 4.96 -44.48
C LEU A 38 -18.05 4.29 -43.11
N LYS A 39 -17.64 3.02 -43.01
CA LYS A 39 -17.59 2.30 -41.74
C LYS A 39 -16.59 2.93 -40.77
N ILE A 40 -15.38 3.23 -41.23
CA ILE A 40 -14.34 3.91 -40.43
C ILE A 40 -14.80 5.30 -40.01
N LEU A 41 -15.44 6.06 -40.91
CA LEU A 41 -16.00 7.38 -40.60
C LEU A 41 -17.12 7.29 -39.56
N GLY A 42 -18.02 6.31 -39.68
CA GLY A 42 -19.08 6.05 -38.71
C GLY A 42 -18.52 5.72 -37.33
N GLU A 43 -17.57 4.77 -37.25
CA GLU A 43 -16.89 4.41 -36.00
C GLU A 43 -16.17 5.62 -35.36
N ARG A 44 -15.49 6.43 -36.17
CA ARG A 44 -14.81 7.65 -35.70
C ARG A 44 -15.80 8.71 -35.20
N GLN A 45 -16.90 8.92 -35.91
CA GLN A 45 -17.94 9.87 -35.53
C GLN A 45 -18.62 9.46 -34.22
N GLU A 46 -18.84 8.16 -34.01
CA GLU A 46 -19.37 7.64 -32.75
C GLU A 46 -18.41 7.87 -31.57
N ILE A 47 -17.10 7.61 -31.75
CA ILE A 47 -16.09 7.82 -30.70
C ILE A 47 -15.94 9.31 -30.36
N GLU A 48 -15.86 10.18 -31.37
CA GLU A 48 -15.76 11.63 -31.16
C GLU A 48 -17.05 12.19 -30.56
N GLY A 49 -18.23 11.70 -30.97
CA GLY A 49 -19.51 12.05 -30.35
C GLY A 49 -19.57 11.62 -28.89
N PHE A 50 -19.08 10.42 -28.56
CA PHE A 50 -18.99 9.96 -27.18
C PHE A 50 -18.05 10.84 -26.36
N LYS A 51 -16.84 11.13 -26.87
CA LYS A 51 -15.86 12.01 -26.22
C LYS A 51 -16.40 13.43 -26.02
N ALA A 52 -17.13 13.98 -27.00
CA ALA A 52 -17.79 15.28 -26.89
C ALA A 52 -18.87 15.28 -25.80
N GLY A 53 -19.66 14.21 -25.70
CA GLY A 53 -20.64 14.03 -24.62
C GLY A 53 -20.00 13.93 -23.22
N ILE A 54 -18.85 13.26 -23.10
CA ILE A 54 -18.12 13.26 -21.83
C ILE A 54 -17.59 14.66 -21.51
N ASN A 55 -16.98 15.34 -22.48
CA ASN A 55 -16.47 16.69 -22.28
C ASN A 55 -17.59 17.66 -21.87
N SER A 56 -18.77 17.59 -22.47
CA SER A 56 -19.88 18.45 -22.08
C SER A 56 -20.26 18.25 -20.62
N ILE A 57 -20.25 17.02 -20.09
CA ILE A 57 -20.43 16.76 -18.66
C ILE A 57 -19.27 17.35 -17.85
N LEU A 58 -18.03 17.05 -18.21
CA LEU A 58 -16.86 17.44 -17.42
C LEU A 58 -16.69 18.97 -17.32
N TYR A 59 -17.10 19.72 -18.34
CA TYR A 59 -17.05 21.19 -18.34
C TYR A 59 -18.29 21.86 -17.71
N THR A 60 -19.27 21.08 -17.26
CA THR A 60 -20.38 21.65 -16.49
C THR A 60 -19.95 21.98 -15.07
N THR A 61 -20.54 23.04 -14.51
CA THR A 61 -20.23 23.55 -13.17
C THR A 61 -21.13 22.92 -12.11
N GLU A 62 -20.56 22.65 -10.95
CA GLU A 62 -21.30 22.33 -9.72
C GLU A 62 -21.84 23.63 -9.12
N ASN A 63 -23.08 23.60 -8.63
CA ASN A 63 -23.85 24.79 -8.32
C ASN A 63 -23.33 25.57 -7.11
N ASN A 64 -22.80 24.90 -6.09
CA ASN A 64 -22.37 25.54 -4.85
C ASN A 64 -20.98 26.18 -4.98
N THR A 65 -20.08 25.56 -5.73
CA THR A 65 -18.67 25.98 -5.83
C THR A 65 -18.34 26.72 -7.12
N GLY A 66 -19.20 26.63 -8.14
CA GLY A 66 -18.95 27.20 -9.47
C GLY A 66 -17.79 26.54 -10.23
N LYS A 67 -17.20 25.49 -9.67
CA LYS A 67 -16.10 24.73 -10.29
C LYS A 67 -16.63 23.72 -11.27
N THR A 68 -15.87 23.48 -12.33
CA THR A 68 -16.20 22.43 -13.29
C THR A 68 -15.98 21.04 -12.67
N LEU A 69 -16.73 20.04 -13.14
CA LEU A 69 -16.48 18.65 -12.73
C LEU A 69 -15.06 18.18 -13.08
N LEU A 70 -14.48 18.70 -14.16
CA LEU A 70 -13.08 18.47 -14.53
C LEU A 70 -12.12 18.91 -13.41
N GLU A 71 -12.29 20.12 -12.89
CA GLU A 71 -11.49 20.65 -11.79
C GLU A 71 -11.72 19.87 -10.48
N LEU A 72 -12.98 19.56 -10.18
CA LEU A 72 -13.34 18.80 -8.99
C LEU A 72 -12.76 17.38 -9.03
N LEU A 73 -12.75 16.73 -10.20
CA LEU A 73 -12.05 15.45 -10.39
C LEU A 73 -10.54 15.57 -10.17
N GLY A 74 -9.92 16.67 -10.62
CA GLY A 74 -8.51 16.95 -10.35
C GLY A 74 -8.21 17.09 -8.85
N ILE A 75 -9.06 17.82 -8.13
CA ILE A 75 -8.97 18.00 -6.67
C ILE A 75 -9.24 16.68 -5.94
N ALA A 76 -10.28 15.95 -6.31
CA ALA A 76 -10.62 14.66 -5.74
C ALA A 76 -9.54 13.61 -6.03
N ALA A 77 -8.90 13.62 -7.20
CA ALA A 77 -7.76 12.76 -7.49
C ALA A 77 -6.54 13.12 -6.62
N TYR A 78 -6.32 14.43 -6.39
CA TYR A 78 -5.29 14.89 -5.48
C TYR A 78 -5.58 14.55 -4.02
N ASN A 79 -6.82 14.66 -3.55
CA ASN A 79 -7.25 14.44 -2.15
C ASN A 79 -7.59 12.98 -1.82
N GLY A 80 -8.01 12.23 -2.84
CA GLY A 80 -8.30 10.80 -2.80
C GLY A 80 -9.62 10.47 -2.15
N ASP A 81 -10.50 11.46 -2.10
CA ASP A 81 -11.85 11.40 -1.59
C ASP A 81 -12.75 12.14 -2.58
N TYR A 82 -13.95 11.63 -2.75
CA TYR A 82 -15.03 12.26 -3.50
C TYR A 82 -15.67 13.42 -2.75
N LYS A 83 -15.53 13.44 -1.42
CA LYS A 83 -16.05 14.50 -0.57
C LYS A 83 -15.02 15.61 -0.47
N ILE A 84 -15.35 16.74 -1.06
CA ILE A 84 -14.51 17.93 -1.02
C ILE A 84 -15.19 18.93 -0.10
N ASP A 85 -14.52 19.26 1.01
CA ASP A 85 -14.98 20.27 1.97
C ASP A 85 -14.23 21.58 1.72
N TYR A 86 -14.97 22.62 1.34
CA TYR A 86 -14.42 23.96 1.12
C TYR A 86 -14.59 24.86 2.37
N GLY A 87 -15.05 24.32 3.49
CA GLY A 87 -15.23 25.03 4.75
C GLY A 87 -16.56 25.79 4.85
N VAL A 88 -16.69 26.54 5.94
CA VAL A 88 -17.90 27.28 6.29
C VAL A 88 -18.17 28.37 5.24
N GLY A 89 -19.28 28.25 4.52
CA GLY A 89 -19.74 29.21 3.49
C GLY A 89 -19.82 28.62 2.07
N ALA A 90 -18.84 27.80 1.65
CA ALA A 90 -18.82 27.17 0.33
C ALA A 90 -19.41 25.75 0.31
N GLY A 91 -19.54 25.12 1.50
CA GLY A 91 -20.23 23.85 1.66
C GLY A 91 -19.39 22.62 1.30
N LYS A 92 -20.04 21.46 1.29
CA LYS A 92 -19.47 20.15 0.96
C LYS A 92 -19.98 19.70 -0.39
N VAL A 93 -19.09 19.27 -1.26
CA VAL A 93 -19.44 18.68 -2.55
C VAL A 93 -19.28 17.17 -2.47
N ASP A 94 -20.34 16.43 -2.81
CA ASP A 94 -20.28 15.00 -3.09
C ASP A 94 -20.09 14.80 -4.59
N LEU A 95 -18.83 14.76 -5.02
CA LEU A 95 -18.50 14.67 -6.43
C LEU A 95 -18.99 13.36 -7.05
N LYS A 96 -19.05 12.27 -6.28
CA LYS A 96 -19.54 10.99 -6.79
C LYS A 96 -20.99 11.12 -7.21
N LYS A 97 -21.81 11.75 -6.37
CA LYS A 97 -23.22 11.99 -6.66
C LYS A 97 -23.41 12.91 -7.87
N GLU A 98 -22.67 14.02 -7.96
CA GLU A 98 -22.74 14.92 -9.12
C GLU A 98 -22.40 14.21 -10.44
N LEU A 99 -21.40 13.33 -10.43
CA LEU A 99 -21.06 12.50 -11.58
C LEU A 99 -22.18 11.52 -11.90
N GLU A 100 -22.73 10.84 -10.88
CA GLU A 100 -23.84 9.90 -11.06
C GLU A 100 -25.07 10.57 -11.67
N ASP A 101 -25.50 11.71 -11.14
CA ASP A 101 -26.70 12.42 -11.60
C ASP A 101 -26.57 12.87 -13.07
N ARG A 102 -25.42 13.40 -13.47
CA ARG A 102 -25.21 13.93 -14.84
C ARG A 102 -24.92 12.84 -15.86
N PHE A 103 -24.17 11.80 -15.49
CA PHE A 103 -23.93 10.67 -16.38
C PHE A 103 -25.18 9.81 -16.54
N ASP A 104 -25.96 9.57 -15.48
CA ASP A 104 -27.24 8.86 -15.58
C ASP A 104 -28.21 9.62 -16.48
N TYR A 105 -28.21 10.95 -16.45
CA TYR A 105 -29.04 11.77 -17.33
C TYR A 105 -28.71 11.62 -18.82
N ILE A 106 -27.43 11.49 -19.19
CA ILE A 106 -27.00 11.44 -20.61
C ILE A 106 -26.88 10.00 -21.12
N TYR A 107 -26.31 9.10 -20.33
CA TYR A 107 -25.98 7.73 -20.75
C TYR A 107 -26.94 6.68 -20.22
N GLY A 108 -27.80 7.03 -19.27
CA GLY A 108 -28.73 6.12 -18.63
C GLY A 108 -28.08 5.39 -17.44
N LYS A 109 -28.88 5.23 -16.38
CA LYS A 109 -28.45 4.52 -15.18
C LYS A 109 -28.08 3.08 -15.48
N GLY A 110 -26.88 2.67 -15.08
CA GLY A 110 -26.39 1.29 -15.28
C GLY A 110 -25.70 1.02 -16.61
N HIS A 111 -25.45 2.06 -17.40
CA HIS A 111 -24.87 1.94 -18.75
C HIS A 111 -23.45 2.52 -18.88
N TRP A 112 -22.87 3.01 -17.79
CA TRP A 112 -21.57 3.65 -17.80
C TRP A 112 -20.75 3.34 -16.55
N TYR A 113 -19.43 3.46 -16.71
CA TYR A 113 -18.44 3.33 -15.64
C TYR A 113 -17.36 4.38 -15.86
N LEU A 114 -16.89 5.03 -14.80
CA LEU A 114 -15.70 5.87 -14.86
C LEU A 114 -14.66 5.39 -13.86
N ARG A 115 -13.39 5.56 -14.23
CA ARG A 115 -12.24 5.27 -13.38
C ARG A 115 -11.14 6.30 -13.59
N LEU A 116 -10.78 7.02 -12.53
CA LEU A 116 -9.67 7.97 -12.52
C LEU A 116 -8.60 7.49 -11.53
N PRO A 117 -7.45 6.96 -12.00
CA PRO A 117 -6.33 6.67 -11.12
C PRO A 117 -5.87 7.94 -10.42
N PHE A 118 -5.39 7.82 -9.18
CA PHE A 118 -4.69 8.94 -8.57
C PHE A 118 -3.38 9.14 -9.33
N PRO A 119 -2.94 10.39 -9.54
CA PRO A 119 -1.64 10.65 -10.13
C PRO A 119 -0.56 9.89 -9.36
N ASN A 120 0.52 9.49 -10.05
CA ASN A 120 1.64 8.76 -9.46
C ASN A 120 2.39 9.69 -8.48
N ILE A 121 1.84 9.85 -7.29
CA ILE A 121 2.42 10.53 -6.15
C ILE A 121 3.27 9.46 -5.46
N THR A 122 4.54 9.76 -5.18
CA THR A 122 5.37 8.90 -4.35
C THR A 122 4.63 8.63 -3.05
N SER A 123 4.11 7.41 -2.89
CA SER A 123 3.32 7.05 -1.71
C SER A 123 4.17 7.24 -0.47
N ASN A 124 3.58 7.87 0.56
CA ASN A 124 4.19 7.86 1.88
C ASN A 124 4.32 6.39 2.32
N ILE A 125 5.43 6.02 2.93
CA ILE A 125 5.65 4.70 3.51
C ILE A 125 5.62 4.93 5.01
N GLN A 126 4.65 4.34 5.68
CA GLN A 126 4.49 4.44 7.11
C GLN A 126 4.76 3.08 7.72
N ILE A 127 5.68 3.04 8.69
CA ILE A 127 6.15 1.81 9.32
C ILE A 127 5.90 1.90 10.82
N VAL A 128 5.25 0.88 11.37
CA VAL A 128 5.25 0.65 12.82
C VAL A 128 6.09 -0.59 13.11
N VAL A 129 7.00 -0.49 14.06
CA VAL A 129 7.81 -1.63 14.50
C VAL A 129 7.43 -1.93 15.93
N VAL A 130 7.23 -3.20 16.26
CA VAL A 130 6.99 -3.65 17.64
C VAL A 130 8.19 -4.48 18.03
N SER A 131 8.98 -3.96 18.97
CA SER A 131 10.17 -4.63 19.47
C SER A 131 9.89 -5.24 20.82
N ASP A 132 10.23 -6.53 20.90
CA ASP A 132 10.57 -7.21 22.12
C ASP A 132 11.66 -6.44 22.88
N THR A 133 11.49 -6.27 24.19
CA THR A 133 12.44 -5.56 25.06
C THR A 133 13.06 -6.42 26.15
N SER A 134 12.91 -7.74 26.05
CA SER A 134 13.66 -8.69 26.86
C SER A 134 15.17 -8.49 26.70
N GLY A 135 15.93 -8.95 27.69
CA GLY A 135 17.38 -8.78 27.71
C GLY A 135 18.09 -9.38 26.50
N SER A 136 17.55 -10.45 25.91
CA SER A 136 18.07 -11.12 24.70
C SER A 136 18.03 -10.22 23.46
N MET A 137 17.12 -9.25 23.42
CA MET A 137 16.81 -8.41 22.26
C MET A 137 17.54 -7.07 22.25
N CYS A 138 18.38 -6.77 23.24
CA CYS A 138 18.99 -5.44 23.41
C CYS A 138 19.90 -5.00 22.27
N ASN A 139 20.69 -5.91 21.73
CA ASN A 139 21.48 -5.65 20.52
C ASN A 139 20.58 -5.19 19.36
N GLN A 140 19.40 -5.79 19.27
CA GLN A 140 18.46 -5.48 18.24
C GLN A 140 17.90 -4.07 18.42
N ILE A 141 17.52 -3.71 19.64
CA ILE A 141 16.99 -2.39 20.00
C ILE A 141 18.04 -1.32 19.74
N ARG A 142 19.29 -1.54 20.18
CA ARG A 142 20.41 -0.61 19.94
C ARG A 142 20.57 -0.28 18.46
N ILE A 143 20.61 -1.29 17.58
CA ILE A 143 20.71 -1.07 16.13
C ILE A 143 19.48 -0.33 15.58
N LEU A 144 18.27 -0.64 16.08
CA LEU A 144 17.06 0.04 15.66
C LEU A 144 17.09 1.53 16.03
N VAL A 145 17.60 1.90 17.19
CA VAL A 145 17.62 3.31 17.63
C VAL A 145 18.81 4.11 17.09
N THR A 146 19.93 3.48 16.74
CA THR A 146 21.12 4.18 16.25
C THR A 146 21.24 4.24 14.73
N ASP A 147 20.88 3.17 14.01
CA ASP A 147 21.19 3.04 12.58
C ASP A 147 19.97 3.23 11.67
N VAL A 148 18.78 2.80 12.10
CA VAL A 148 17.55 2.98 11.31
C VAL A 148 17.20 4.45 11.06
N PRO A 149 17.36 5.40 12.01
CA PRO A 149 17.11 6.82 11.71
C PRO A 149 17.96 7.33 10.54
N LYS A 150 19.25 6.94 10.50
CA LYS A 150 20.18 7.31 9.42
C LYS A 150 19.72 6.74 8.07
N ILE A 151 19.20 5.51 8.08
CA ILE A 151 18.67 4.84 6.88
C ILE A 151 17.42 5.56 6.37
N ILE A 152 16.50 5.92 7.27
CA ILE A 152 15.29 6.66 6.90
C ILE A 152 15.68 8.00 6.26
N ASP A 153 16.56 8.77 6.88
CA ASP A 153 17.03 10.04 6.33
C ASP A 153 17.72 9.88 4.96
N LYS A 154 18.58 8.86 4.82
CA LYS A 154 19.24 8.52 3.55
C LYS A 154 18.23 8.21 2.45
N LEU A 155 17.19 7.41 2.75
CA LEU A 155 16.17 7.04 1.77
C LEU A 155 15.26 8.22 1.42
N ARG A 156 14.95 9.09 2.39
CA ARG A 156 14.22 10.34 2.15
C ARG A 156 14.99 11.30 1.25
N LYS A 157 16.31 11.42 1.41
CA LYS A 157 17.18 12.18 0.49
C LYS A 157 17.16 11.61 -0.94
N LYS A 158 16.88 10.32 -1.11
CA LYS A 158 16.65 9.65 -2.40
C LYS A 158 15.21 9.73 -2.91
N GLY A 159 14.35 10.51 -2.25
CA GLY A 159 12.96 10.73 -2.65
C GLY A 159 11.95 9.72 -2.11
N LYS A 160 12.34 8.74 -1.28
CA LYS A 160 11.40 7.82 -0.62
C LYS A 160 10.82 8.46 0.64
N LYS A 161 9.52 8.76 0.63
CA LYS A 161 8.84 9.40 1.78
C LYS A 161 8.53 8.38 2.88
N ALA A 162 9.55 7.87 3.56
CA ALA A 162 9.40 6.92 4.66
C ALA A 162 9.35 7.62 6.03
N GLU A 163 8.52 7.12 6.93
CA GLU A 163 8.50 7.45 8.36
C GLU A 163 8.24 6.19 9.17
N MET A 164 8.79 6.15 10.38
CA MET A 164 8.76 4.98 11.24
C MET A 164 8.50 5.36 12.71
N THR A 165 7.72 4.53 13.38
CA THR A 165 7.59 4.53 14.83
C THR A 165 8.01 3.18 15.38
N LEU A 166 9.00 3.19 16.28
CA LEU A 166 9.43 2.03 17.04
C LEU A 166 8.65 1.99 18.36
N PHE A 167 7.75 1.03 18.48
CA PHE A 167 7.07 0.71 19.73
C PHE A 167 7.85 -0.33 20.53
N LEU A 168 8.17 0.01 21.76
CA LEU A 168 8.86 -0.84 22.72
C LEU A 168 7.84 -1.50 23.63
N LEU A 169 7.82 -2.83 23.71
CA LEU A 169 6.89 -3.55 24.58
C LEU A 169 7.14 -3.33 26.07
N GLY A 170 8.30 -2.81 26.46
CA GLY A 170 8.63 -2.43 27.83
C GLY A 170 9.84 -1.51 27.86
N SER A 171 10.42 -1.36 29.05
CA SER A 171 11.77 -0.80 29.18
C SER A 171 12.78 -1.92 28.95
N PRO A 172 13.81 -1.74 28.12
CA PRO A 172 14.82 -2.77 27.96
C PRO A 172 15.50 -3.12 29.28
N ALA A 173 15.55 -4.41 29.58
CA ALA A 173 16.14 -4.92 30.82
C ALA A 173 17.54 -5.53 30.57
N CYS A 174 18.51 -4.69 30.21
CA CYS A 174 19.87 -5.16 29.92
C CYS A 174 20.97 -4.15 30.22
N CYS A 175 22.20 -4.66 30.23
CA CYS A 175 23.42 -3.90 30.44
C CYS A 175 24.31 -3.91 29.19
N VAL A 176 24.96 -2.78 28.89
CA VAL A 176 25.86 -2.57 27.76
C VAL A 176 27.29 -2.29 28.21
N HIS A 177 28.27 -2.63 27.37
CA HIS A 177 29.65 -2.24 27.58
C HIS A 177 29.93 -0.81 27.07
N GLU A 178 30.34 0.06 27.98
CA GLU A 178 30.77 1.43 27.70
C GLU A 178 32.13 1.71 28.33
N ASN A 179 33.11 2.08 27.51
CA ASN A 179 34.47 2.43 27.96
C ASN A 179 35.13 1.38 28.87
N GLY A 180 34.83 0.09 28.65
CA GLY A 180 35.33 -1.02 29.46
C GLY A 180 34.53 -1.33 30.72
N ASN A 181 33.49 -0.54 31.04
CA ASN A 181 32.57 -0.75 32.16
C ASN A 181 31.24 -1.31 31.67
N LEU A 182 30.51 -1.98 32.57
CA LEU A 182 29.17 -2.48 32.32
C LEU A 182 28.15 -1.53 32.95
N VAL A 183 27.24 -1.00 32.15
CA VAL A 183 26.24 0.00 32.59
C VAL A 183 24.84 -0.39 32.09
N PRO A 184 23.75 0.01 32.77
CA PRO A 184 22.40 -0.21 32.28
C PRO A 184 22.19 0.41 30.90
N PHE A 185 21.45 -0.28 30.02
CA PHE A 185 21.04 0.27 28.74
C PHE A 185 19.86 1.23 28.94
N HIS A 186 20.11 2.53 28.76
CA HIS A 186 19.05 3.53 28.68
C HIS A 186 18.87 3.93 27.22
N ILE A 187 17.64 3.78 26.71
CA ILE A 187 17.34 4.06 25.31
C ILE A 187 17.63 5.52 24.97
N GLU A 188 17.37 6.42 25.91
CA GLU A 188 17.56 7.85 25.81
C GLU A 188 19.00 8.25 25.47
N ASP A 189 19.99 7.44 25.88
CA ASP A 189 21.41 7.68 25.61
C ASP A 189 21.80 7.37 24.15
N TYR A 190 20.97 6.59 23.45
CA TYR A 190 21.26 6.09 22.10
C TYR A 190 20.28 6.61 21.03
N VAL A 191 19.10 7.06 21.46
CA VAL A 191 18.05 7.48 20.54
C VAL A 191 18.45 8.75 19.82
N ASN A 192 18.40 8.66 18.49
CA ASN A 192 18.46 9.82 17.63
C ASN A 192 17.08 10.03 16.98
N GLU A 193 16.14 10.55 17.77
CA GLU A 193 14.81 10.91 17.25
C GLU A 193 14.94 11.91 16.11
N THR A 194 14.12 11.73 15.09
CA THR A 194 14.04 12.66 13.97
C THR A 194 12.58 13.00 13.71
N LYS A 195 12.33 13.95 12.82
CA LYS A 195 10.96 14.23 12.32
C LYS A 195 10.28 13.01 11.69
N TYR A 196 11.02 11.96 11.34
CA TYR A 196 10.53 10.79 10.59
C TYR A 196 10.79 9.47 11.31
N PHE A 197 11.37 9.51 12.51
CA PHE A 197 11.68 8.35 13.33
C PHE A 197 11.41 8.69 14.79
N HIS A 198 10.48 7.95 15.39
CA HIS A 198 10.08 8.13 16.79
C HIS A 198 10.21 6.81 17.54
N VAL A 199 10.58 6.90 18.81
CA VAL A 199 10.65 5.76 19.73
C VAL A 199 9.64 5.98 20.83
N VAL A 200 8.75 5.00 21.02
CA VAL A 200 7.61 5.11 21.92
C VAL A 200 7.52 3.85 22.77
N THR A 201 7.45 4.00 24.08
CA THR A 201 7.07 2.89 24.95
C THR A 201 5.60 2.58 24.71
N MET A 202 5.30 1.34 24.35
CA MET A 202 3.94 0.86 24.14
C MET A 202 3.12 1.15 25.42
N PRO A 203 1.93 1.75 25.31
CA PRO A 203 1.09 1.99 26.49
C PRO A 203 0.58 0.66 27.04
N ASP A 204 0.20 0.63 28.32
CA ASP A 204 -0.40 -0.58 28.91
C ASP A 204 -1.80 -0.85 28.36
N THR A 205 -2.55 0.21 28.09
CA THR A 205 -3.89 0.16 27.49
C THR A 205 -3.98 1.05 26.26
N HIS A 206 -4.79 0.64 25.27
CA HIS A 206 -4.98 1.38 24.05
C HIS A 206 -5.68 2.72 24.35
N PRO A 207 -5.09 3.88 24.00
CA PRO A 207 -5.54 5.19 24.47
C PRO A 207 -7.00 5.50 24.10
N ASN A 208 -7.47 5.02 22.95
CA ASN A 208 -8.82 5.28 22.45
C ASN A 208 -9.81 4.10 22.60
N LYS A 209 -9.34 2.92 22.99
CA LYS A 209 -10.14 1.68 22.97
C LYS A 209 -10.16 0.92 24.29
N GLY A 210 -9.29 1.27 25.23
CA GLY A 210 -9.33 0.80 26.62
C GLY A 210 -8.94 -0.68 26.83
N TYR A 211 -8.54 -1.42 25.80
CA TYR A 211 -8.05 -2.79 25.95
C TYR A 211 -6.53 -2.82 26.19
N TYR A 212 -6.02 -3.87 26.83
CA TYR A 212 -4.58 -4.02 27.12
C TYR A 212 -3.75 -4.20 25.85
N CYS A 213 -2.72 -3.37 25.68
CA CYS A 213 -1.77 -3.46 24.57
C CYS A 213 -0.61 -4.43 24.82
N LYS A 214 -0.43 -4.83 26.08
CA LYS A 214 0.53 -5.84 26.52
C LYS A 214 -0.20 -6.79 27.45
N ARG A 215 -0.37 -8.05 27.04
CA ARG A 215 -1.11 -9.04 27.81
C ARG A 215 -0.43 -10.39 27.66
N GLY A 216 0.65 -10.55 28.41
CA GLY A 216 1.38 -11.82 28.49
C GLY A 216 0.46 -12.95 28.94
N CYS A 217 0.81 -14.16 28.52
CA CYS A 217 -0.01 -15.33 28.76
C CYS A 217 0.11 -15.88 30.19
N TYR A 218 1.11 -15.43 30.94
CA TYR A 218 1.45 -15.96 32.26
C TYR A 218 1.36 -14.88 33.35
N ARG A 219 0.82 -15.26 34.51
CA ARG A 219 0.84 -14.41 35.70
C ARG A 219 2.28 -14.33 36.22
N GLY A 220 2.89 -13.17 36.13
CA GLY A 220 4.27 -12.91 36.60
C GLY A 220 5.35 -13.02 35.52
N GLY A 221 4.99 -13.40 34.29
CA GLY A 221 5.88 -13.27 33.12
C GLY A 221 5.89 -11.82 32.63
N GLY A 222 7.04 -11.35 32.15
CA GLY A 222 7.16 -10.03 31.56
C GLY A 222 6.22 -9.86 30.35
N TYR A 223 5.61 -8.70 30.21
CA TYR A 223 4.74 -8.38 29.06
C TYR A 223 5.52 -7.76 27.89
N ASP A 224 6.83 -7.72 28.02
CA ASP A 224 7.84 -7.18 27.11
C ASP A 224 8.09 -8.06 25.87
N GLU A 225 7.55 -9.27 25.83
CA GLU A 225 7.72 -10.24 24.74
C GLU A 225 6.43 -10.46 23.93
N ASP A 226 5.28 -9.90 24.38
CA ASP A 226 3.97 -10.10 23.73
C ASP A 226 3.79 -9.26 22.45
N TRP A 227 4.57 -9.61 21.43
CA TRP A 227 4.51 -8.97 20.13
C TRP A 227 3.17 -9.17 19.41
N GLY A 228 2.36 -10.19 19.76
CA GLY A 228 1.06 -10.42 19.13
C GLY A 228 0.03 -9.34 19.49
N THR A 229 -0.18 -9.14 20.79
CA THR A 229 -1.07 -8.07 21.30
C THR A 229 -0.47 -6.69 21.02
N GLY A 230 0.86 -6.56 21.17
CA GLY A 230 1.56 -5.32 20.85
C GLY A 230 1.42 -4.93 19.38
N LEU A 231 1.54 -5.87 18.45
CA LEU A 231 1.34 -5.64 17.02
C LEU A 231 -0.08 -5.16 16.72
N LYS A 232 -1.10 -5.78 17.32
CA LYS A 232 -2.48 -5.28 17.22
C LYS A 232 -2.57 -3.82 17.67
N CYS A 233 -2.04 -3.49 18.85
CA CYS A 233 -2.11 -2.14 19.38
C CYS A 233 -1.37 -1.13 18.50
N ALA A 234 -0.13 -1.43 18.08
CA ALA A 234 0.62 -0.56 17.16
C ALA A 234 -0.09 -0.35 15.82
N ILE A 235 -0.72 -1.38 15.26
CA ILE A 235 -1.49 -1.26 14.02
C ILE A 235 -2.75 -0.42 14.22
N GLU A 236 -3.48 -0.57 15.32
CA GLU A 236 -4.71 0.19 15.56
C GLU A 236 -4.43 1.65 15.93
N MET A 237 -3.28 1.95 16.56
CA MET A 237 -2.82 3.32 16.81
C MET A 237 -2.26 3.95 15.52
N GLY A 238 -1.41 3.23 14.80
CA GLY A 238 -0.59 3.74 13.71
C GLY A 238 0.66 4.50 14.17
N PRO A 239 1.41 5.14 13.25
CA PRO A 239 2.62 5.88 13.59
C PRO A 239 2.34 7.07 14.52
N TYR A 240 3.30 7.35 15.40
CA TYR A 240 3.32 8.55 16.24
C TYR A 240 3.55 9.80 15.39
N LYS A 241 2.87 10.89 15.76
CA LYS A 241 2.98 12.20 15.13
C LYS A 241 3.52 13.21 16.15
N THR A 242 4.26 14.20 15.67
CA THR A 242 4.92 15.23 16.49
C THR A 242 3.97 16.09 17.34
N ASN A 243 2.65 16.02 17.13
CA ASN A 243 1.63 16.68 17.94
C ASN A 243 1.07 15.80 19.08
N GLY A 244 1.67 14.63 19.34
CA GLY A 244 1.21 13.69 20.37
C GLY A 244 0.07 12.77 19.93
N GLU A 245 -0.33 12.83 18.66
CA GLU A 245 -1.37 11.96 18.11
C GLU A 245 -0.77 10.71 17.45
N TYR A 246 -1.62 9.71 17.22
CA TYR A 246 -1.30 8.54 16.41
C TYR A 246 -2.21 8.48 15.19
N GLY A 247 -1.73 7.92 14.08
CA GLY A 247 -2.65 7.53 13.01
C GLY A 247 -2.01 7.29 11.67
N TRP A 248 -2.61 6.38 10.92
CA TRP A 248 -2.27 6.13 9.53
C TRP A 248 -2.71 7.27 8.61
N ASN A 249 -1.91 7.51 7.59
CA ASN A 249 -2.35 8.17 6.38
C ASN A 249 -3.00 7.10 5.50
N GLU A 250 -4.27 7.31 5.12
CA GLU A 250 -5.03 6.33 4.33
C GLU A 250 -4.41 6.00 2.96
N ARG A 251 -3.52 6.87 2.47
CA ARG A 251 -2.84 6.72 1.18
C ARG A 251 -1.42 6.21 1.30
N ALA A 252 -0.94 5.98 2.51
CA ALA A 252 0.39 5.44 2.73
C ALA A 252 0.43 3.94 2.45
N VAL A 253 1.61 3.46 2.04
CA VAL A 253 1.95 2.06 2.18
C VAL A 253 2.12 1.78 3.68
N LYS A 254 1.16 1.05 4.25
CA LYS A 254 1.13 0.73 5.68
C LYS A 254 1.89 -0.57 5.93
N ILE A 255 2.95 -0.51 6.74
CA ILE A 255 3.84 -1.62 7.05
C ILE A 255 3.92 -1.80 8.55
N ALA A 256 3.91 -3.05 9.01
CA ALA A 256 4.23 -3.39 10.39
C ALA A 256 5.34 -4.44 10.47
N ILE A 257 6.20 -4.32 11.47
CA ILE A 257 7.34 -5.23 11.68
C ILE A 257 7.36 -5.66 13.15
N PRO A 258 6.85 -6.84 13.50
CA PRO A 258 7.13 -7.43 14.80
C PRO A 258 8.56 -8.00 14.78
N ILE A 259 9.34 -7.72 15.82
CA ILE A 259 10.71 -8.19 16.01
C ILE A 259 10.80 -8.84 17.38
N SER A 260 11.04 -10.15 17.40
CA SER A 260 11.15 -10.94 18.63
C SER A 260 11.86 -12.27 18.35
N ASP A 261 12.56 -12.79 19.34
CA ASP A 261 13.09 -14.15 19.43
C ASP A 261 12.13 -15.13 20.14
N GLU A 262 11.05 -14.61 20.72
CA GLU A 262 10.06 -15.26 21.57
C GLU A 262 8.69 -15.46 20.86
N LEU A 263 7.82 -16.26 21.49
CA LEU A 263 6.43 -16.45 21.04
C LEU A 263 5.55 -15.27 21.50
N PRO A 264 4.48 -14.92 20.75
CA PRO A 264 3.58 -13.88 21.16
C PRO A 264 2.87 -14.30 22.44
N GLY A 265 2.98 -13.46 23.48
CA GLY A 265 2.50 -13.73 24.83
C GLY A 265 3.60 -14.14 25.81
N GLY A 266 4.86 -14.21 25.38
CA GLY A 266 6.01 -14.66 26.16
C GLY A 266 6.08 -16.18 26.30
N MET A 267 7.21 -16.70 26.81
CA MET A 267 7.44 -18.13 26.99
C MET A 267 7.22 -18.63 28.44
N GLU A 268 6.79 -19.90 28.55
CA GLU A 268 6.79 -20.70 29.79
C GLU A 268 8.09 -21.52 29.90
N PRO A 269 8.62 -21.81 31.10
CA PRO A 269 9.89 -22.55 31.28
C PRO A 269 9.99 -23.93 30.60
N ASN A 270 8.88 -24.53 30.14
CA ASN A 270 8.82 -25.90 29.59
C ASN A 270 8.21 -26.02 28.17
N CYS A 271 8.02 -24.90 27.45
CA CYS A 271 7.89 -24.84 25.99
C CYS A 271 6.76 -25.58 25.21
N PRO A 272 5.52 -25.80 25.71
CA PRO A 272 4.39 -26.11 24.84
C PRO A 272 3.80 -24.82 24.24
N THR A 273 3.25 -24.89 23.02
CA THR A 273 2.41 -23.80 22.50
C THR A 273 1.04 -23.81 23.17
N HIS A 274 0.59 -22.67 23.67
CA HIS A 274 -0.68 -22.55 24.39
C HIS A 274 -1.74 -21.78 23.60
N GLY A 275 -3.02 -22.01 23.94
CA GLY A 275 -4.15 -21.33 23.30
C GLY A 275 -4.09 -19.80 23.44
N CYS A 276 -3.54 -19.29 24.55
CA CYS A 276 -3.33 -17.86 24.74
C CYS A 276 -2.35 -17.26 23.70
N GLN A 277 -1.20 -17.91 23.47
CA GLN A 277 -0.21 -17.42 22.51
C GLN A 277 -0.80 -17.39 21.09
N ARG A 278 -1.61 -18.41 20.73
CA ARG A 278 -2.33 -18.40 19.46
C ARG A 278 -3.35 -17.25 19.39
N ASN A 279 -4.07 -16.96 20.47
CA ASN A 279 -5.01 -15.83 20.49
C ASN A 279 -4.29 -14.48 20.31
N ASN A 280 -3.14 -14.28 20.95
CA ASN A 280 -2.33 -13.06 20.78
C ASN A 280 -1.79 -12.93 19.35
N PHE A 281 -1.34 -14.03 18.74
CA PHE A 281 -0.99 -14.08 17.32
C PHE A 281 -2.17 -13.69 16.41
N GLU A 282 -3.34 -14.30 16.61
CA GLU A 282 -4.54 -14.04 15.80
C GLU A 282 -5.03 -12.60 15.95
N ASN A 283 -4.88 -12.00 17.14
CA ASN A 283 -5.17 -10.59 17.37
C ASN A 283 -4.34 -9.66 16.46
N GLY A 284 -3.03 -9.89 16.39
CA GLY A 284 -2.13 -9.13 15.51
C GLY A 284 -2.44 -9.34 14.02
N LEU A 285 -2.68 -10.60 13.62
CA LEU A 285 -3.03 -10.94 12.24
C LEU A 285 -4.36 -10.30 11.82
N LYS A 286 -5.39 -10.38 12.67
CA LYS A 286 -6.70 -9.78 12.41
C LYS A 286 -6.58 -8.27 12.22
N ALA A 287 -5.88 -7.59 13.12
CA ALA A 287 -5.66 -6.15 13.02
C ALA A 287 -4.93 -5.77 11.72
N ALA A 288 -3.92 -6.54 11.32
CA ALA A 288 -3.19 -6.30 10.06
C ALA A 288 -4.10 -6.44 8.82
N LEU A 289 -4.94 -7.48 8.78
CA LEU A 289 -5.88 -7.70 7.68
C LEU A 289 -6.97 -6.62 7.62
N GLU A 290 -7.57 -6.28 8.76
CA GLU A 290 -8.63 -5.26 8.86
C GLU A 290 -8.13 -3.85 8.50
N ASN A 291 -6.88 -3.53 8.81
CA ASN A 291 -6.28 -2.22 8.52
C ASN A 291 -5.44 -2.19 7.23
N ASN A 292 -5.47 -3.27 6.43
CA ASN A 292 -4.70 -3.42 5.19
C ASN A 292 -3.19 -3.13 5.36
N VAL A 293 -2.62 -3.61 6.47
CA VAL A 293 -1.20 -3.47 6.82
C VAL A 293 -0.42 -4.70 6.34
N THR A 294 0.71 -4.47 5.68
CA THR A 294 1.61 -5.55 5.27
C THR A 294 2.59 -5.84 6.39
N VAL A 295 2.66 -7.08 6.87
CA VAL A 295 3.53 -7.47 7.98
C VAL A 295 4.81 -8.11 7.44
N PHE A 296 5.97 -7.66 7.94
CA PHE A 296 7.26 -8.33 7.72
C PHE A 296 7.78 -8.79 9.08
N GLY A 297 7.62 -10.08 9.38
CA GLY A 297 8.04 -10.64 10.67
C GLY A 297 9.55 -10.85 10.73
N PHE A 298 10.19 -10.34 11.78
CA PHE A 298 11.62 -10.51 12.00
C PHE A 298 11.81 -11.49 13.17
N SER A 299 12.39 -12.67 12.91
CA SER A 299 12.84 -13.50 14.02
C SER A 299 14.21 -13.01 14.48
N GLY A 300 14.25 -12.47 15.69
CA GLY A 300 15.43 -11.95 16.37
C GLY A 300 16.45 -13.02 16.73
N ILE A 301 17.55 -12.58 17.34
CA ILE A 301 18.62 -13.46 17.82
C ILE A 301 18.56 -13.44 19.33
N ALA A 302 18.34 -14.61 19.91
CA ALA A 302 18.09 -14.74 21.34
C ALA A 302 19.30 -14.49 22.26
N CYS A 303 20.50 -14.31 21.71
CA CYS A 303 21.72 -14.38 22.48
C CYS A 303 22.79 -13.49 21.81
N GLY A 304 22.80 -12.19 22.13
CA GLY A 304 23.92 -11.28 21.82
C GLY A 304 24.87 -11.11 23.01
N GLU A 305 25.94 -10.33 22.87
CA GLU A 305 26.91 -9.99 23.94
C GLU A 305 26.32 -9.03 25.00
N PHE A 306 25.16 -9.33 25.58
CA PHE A 306 24.50 -8.44 26.56
C PHE A 306 24.03 -9.23 27.78
N TYR A 307 24.18 -8.58 28.94
CA TYR A 307 23.94 -9.17 30.25
C TYR A 307 22.55 -8.72 30.74
N PRO A 308 21.69 -9.64 31.23
CA PRO A 308 20.36 -9.28 31.70
C PRO A 308 20.47 -8.36 32.92
N LEU A 309 19.64 -7.31 32.97
CA LEU A 309 19.59 -6.39 34.10
C LEU A 309 18.67 -6.97 35.18
N ARG A 310 19.21 -7.23 36.38
CA ARG A 310 18.44 -7.73 37.53
C ARG A 310 18.38 -6.67 38.62
N GLY A 311 17.16 -6.29 39.02
CA GLY A 311 16.95 -5.36 40.13
C GLY A 311 17.51 -3.95 39.93
N GLY A 312 17.78 -3.52 38.69
CA GLY A 312 18.33 -2.18 38.41
C GLY A 312 19.86 -2.12 38.34
N GLU A 313 20.56 -3.22 38.61
CA GLU A 313 22.03 -3.25 38.68
C GLU A 313 22.64 -4.17 37.62
N CYS A 314 23.87 -3.86 37.24
CA CYS A 314 24.70 -4.69 36.37
C CYS A 314 25.79 -5.35 37.23
N GLN A 315 25.69 -6.65 37.50
CA GLN A 315 26.65 -7.35 38.36
C GLN A 315 27.69 -8.12 37.54
N ARG A 316 28.95 -8.08 37.99
CA ARG A 316 30.07 -8.73 37.32
C ARG A 316 30.03 -10.26 37.43
N GLU A 317 29.25 -10.83 38.35
CA GLU A 317 29.06 -12.28 38.51
C GLU A 317 28.08 -12.87 37.47
N ASP A 318 27.25 -12.02 36.85
CA ASP A 318 26.45 -12.35 35.66
C ASP A 318 27.34 -12.57 34.41
N PHE A 319 28.64 -12.26 34.51
CA PHE A 319 29.65 -12.38 33.46
C PHE A 319 30.21 -13.80 33.29
N GLU A 320 30.36 -14.56 34.38
CA GLU A 320 31.05 -15.86 34.39
C GLU A 320 30.10 -17.06 34.34
N ARG A 321 28.79 -16.87 34.58
CA ARG A 321 27.82 -17.96 34.66
C ARG A 321 27.06 -18.29 33.37
N ASP A 322 27.05 -17.44 32.35
CA ASP A 322 26.05 -17.56 31.27
C ASP A 322 26.58 -17.53 29.83
N THR A 323 27.66 -18.28 29.57
CA THR A 323 28.04 -18.65 28.20
C THR A 323 27.16 -19.75 27.58
N SER A 324 26.08 -20.18 28.25
CA SER A 324 25.14 -21.17 27.71
C SER A 324 23.72 -20.97 28.26
N TYR A 325 23.04 -19.89 27.86
CA TYR A 325 21.62 -19.77 28.18
C TYR A 325 20.79 -20.76 27.34
N ASP A 326 20.34 -21.83 27.99
CA ASP A 326 19.27 -22.74 27.53
C ASP A 326 17.92 -22.01 27.27
N TYR A 327 17.80 -20.74 27.70
CA TYR A 327 16.67 -19.85 27.37
C TYR A 327 16.55 -19.61 25.86
N CYS A 328 17.66 -19.74 25.11
CA CYS A 328 17.71 -19.58 23.66
C CYS A 328 17.28 -20.86 22.89
N GLY A 329 16.88 -21.94 23.56
CA GLY A 329 16.64 -23.25 22.94
C GLY A 329 15.22 -23.48 22.44
N CYS A 330 14.22 -22.90 23.11
CA CYS A 330 12.84 -23.24 22.86
C CYS A 330 12.18 -22.37 21.80
N SER A 331 11.32 -22.98 21.01
CA SER A 331 10.43 -22.32 20.06
C SER A 331 11.05 -21.61 18.84
N LYS A 332 12.39 -21.60 18.63
CA LYS A 332 13.02 -21.01 17.42
C LYS A 332 12.36 -21.42 16.09
N GLY A 333 11.94 -22.69 15.98
CA GLY A 333 11.20 -23.17 14.81
C GLY A 333 9.75 -22.67 14.74
N VAL A 334 9.09 -22.54 15.88
CA VAL A 334 7.69 -22.09 15.99
C VAL A 334 7.58 -20.57 15.81
N VAL A 335 8.46 -19.77 16.42
CA VAL A 335 8.53 -18.32 16.22
C VAL A 335 8.73 -18.01 14.75
N LYS A 336 9.72 -18.64 14.10
CA LYS A 336 9.92 -18.51 12.65
C LYS A 336 8.68 -18.91 11.85
N ARG A 337 8.01 -20.01 12.22
CA ARG A 337 6.78 -20.46 11.56
C ARG A 337 5.66 -19.42 11.68
N TRP A 338 5.45 -18.83 12.86
CA TRP A 338 4.39 -17.84 13.07
C TRP A 338 4.72 -16.49 12.43
N MET A 339 5.97 -16.02 12.54
CA MET A 339 6.43 -14.83 11.82
C MET A 339 6.28 -14.99 10.30
N ARG A 340 6.53 -16.20 9.77
CA ARG A 340 6.26 -16.54 8.37
C ARG A 340 4.77 -16.59 8.05
N GLU A 341 3.96 -17.18 8.92
CA GLU A 341 2.50 -17.29 8.75
C GLU A 341 1.86 -15.90 8.63
N ILE A 342 2.12 -14.99 9.58
CA ILE A 342 1.56 -13.63 9.54
C ILE A 342 2.09 -12.81 8.35
N SER A 343 3.37 -12.94 8.03
CA SER A 343 3.95 -12.25 6.87
C SER A 343 3.29 -12.70 5.58
N ASN A 344 3.16 -14.00 5.35
CA ASN A 344 2.58 -14.54 4.13
C ASN A 344 1.10 -14.16 3.99
N LYS A 345 0.31 -14.27 5.07
CA LYS A 345 -1.13 -13.92 5.05
C LYS A 345 -1.40 -12.44 4.77
N THR A 346 -0.45 -11.56 5.09
CA THR A 346 -0.57 -10.11 4.85
C THR A 346 0.16 -9.66 3.58
N GLY A 347 0.80 -10.57 2.84
CA GLY A 347 1.54 -10.30 1.60
C GLY A 347 2.94 -9.73 1.79
N GLY A 348 3.53 -9.87 2.98
CA GLY A 348 4.92 -9.56 3.26
C GLY A 348 5.83 -10.78 3.22
N LYS A 349 6.99 -10.67 3.89
CA LYS A 349 8.02 -11.72 3.97
C LYS A 349 8.63 -11.75 5.36
N MET A 350 8.96 -12.95 5.83
CA MET A 350 9.73 -13.13 7.06
C MET A 350 11.23 -12.93 6.82
N TYR A 351 11.90 -12.21 7.72
CA TYR A 351 13.36 -12.09 7.78
C TYR A 351 13.89 -12.89 8.98
N SER A 352 14.81 -13.82 8.73
CA SER A 352 15.55 -14.49 9.80
C SER A 352 16.82 -13.69 10.03
N LEU A 353 16.89 -12.96 11.14
CA LEU A 353 18.05 -12.15 11.46
C LEU A 353 19.13 -13.07 12.02
N THR A 354 20.27 -13.14 11.33
CA THR A 354 21.45 -13.88 11.79
C THR A 354 22.48 -12.98 12.48
N ASN A 355 22.33 -11.66 12.36
CA ASN A 355 23.01 -10.62 13.13
C ASN A 355 22.05 -9.44 13.35
N ALA A 356 22.13 -8.75 14.50
CA ALA A 356 21.29 -7.58 14.81
C ALA A 356 21.43 -6.44 13.78
N SER A 357 22.62 -6.28 13.21
CA SER A 357 22.93 -5.32 12.13
C SER A 357 22.10 -5.55 10.86
N TYR A 358 21.60 -6.77 10.62
CA TYR A 358 20.78 -7.07 9.45
C TYR A 358 19.37 -6.49 9.51
N SER A 359 18.89 -6.06 10.68
CA SER A 359 17.57 -5.41 10.77
C SER A 359 17.55 -4.07 10.05
N ALA A 360 18.60 -3.27 10.21
CA ALA A 360 18.75 -2.01 9.49
C ALA A 360 18.73 -2.26 7.96
N ALA A 361 19.51 -3.23 7.48
CA ALA A 361 19.54 -3.59 6.06
C ALA A 361 18.19 -4.14 5.55
N ALA A 362 17.50 -4.98 6.33
CA ALA A 362 16.19 -5.51 5.99
C ALA A 362 15.13 -4.40 5.92
N ILE A 363 15.15 -3.43 6.84
CA ILE A 363 14.27 -2.25 6.79
C ILE A 363 14.58 -1.39 5.55
N GLU A 364 15.86 -1.18 5.21
CA GLU A 364 16.25 -0.49 3.96
C GLU A 364 15.69 -1.20 2.72
N GLU A 365 15.79 -2.54 2.67
CA GLU A 365 15.24 -3.35 1.59
C GLU A 365 13.72 -3.20 1.49
N ILE A 366 13.00 -3.31 2.62
CA ILE A 366 11.54 -3.16 2.69
C ILE A 366 11.11 -1.81 2.15
N ILE A 367 11.71 -0.71 2.62
CA ILE A 367 11.36 0.65 2.17
C ILE A 367 11.67 0.83 0.68
N THR A 368 12.80 0.29 0.22
CA THR A 368 13.22 0.42 -1.18
C THR A 368 12.26 -0.30 -2.12
N LYS A 369 11.83 -1.51 -1.75
CA LYS A 369 10.93 -2.37 -2.54
C LYS A 369 9.45 -2.09 -2.31
N ALA A 370 9.09 -1.34 -1.27
CA ALA A 370 7.70 -0.98 -0.99
C ALA A 370 7.07 -0.28 -2.20
N GLN A 371 6.00 -0.90 -2.69
CA GLN A 371 5.14 -0.35 -3.73
C GLN A 371 3.71 -0.24 -3.20
N PRO A 372 2.93 0.77 -3.63
CA PRO A 372 1.51 0.81 -3.33
C PRO A 372 0.82 -0.42 -3.92
N LYS A 373 0.18 -1.23 -3.06
CA LYS A 373 -0.52 -2.47 -3.45
C LYS A 373 -1.61 -2.25 -4.52
N ARG A 374 -2.17 -1.05 -4.59
CA ARG A 374 -3.00 -0.54 -5.70
C ARG A 374 -2.71 0.95 -5.84
N ILE A 375 -2.53 1.44 -7.07
CA ILE A 375 -2.69 2.89 -7.33
C ILE A 375 -4.15 3.18 -6.98
N PRO A 376 -4.44 3.91 -5.90
CA PRO A 376 -5.81 4.16 -5.53
C PRO A 376 -6.46 4.99 -6.65
N TYR A 377 -7.76 4.81 -6.86
CA TYR A 377 -8.48 5.42 -7.97
C TYR A 377 -9.87 5.83 -7.53
N LEU A 378 -10.41 6.88 -8.14
CA LEU A 378 -11.82 7.23 -8.06
C LEU A 378 -12.58 6.35 -9.06
N GLU A 379 -13.67 5.71 -8.64
CA GLU A 379 -14.63 5.05 -9.53
C GLU A 379 -16.09 5.47 -9.28
N ALA A 380 -16.90 5.57 -10.32
CA ALA A 380 -18.34 5.84 -10.24
C ALA A 380 -19.08 5.11 -11.38
N GLY A 381 -20.40 4.92 -11.20
CA GLY A 381 -21.25 4.17 -12.14
C GLY A 381 -21.27 2.68 -11.85
N THR A 382 -21.67 1.88 -12.86
CA THR A 382 -21.81 0.42 -12.75
C THR A 382 -20.58 -0.27 -13.31
N LEU A 383 -20.13 -1.39 -12.75
CA LEU A 383 -18.96 -2.09 -13.31
C LEU A 383 -19.23 -2.62 -14.72
N VAL A 384 -18.22 -2.55 -15.58
CA VAL A 384 -18.31 -2.97 -16.98
C VAL A 384 -18.70 -4.45 -17.09
N PRO A 385 -19.81 -4.79 -17.78
CA PRO A 385 -20.24 -6.17 -17.95
C PRO A 385 -19.33 -6.96 -18.89
N ARG A 386 -19.09 -8.25 -18.57
CA ARG A 386 -18.10 -9.11 -19.27
C ARG A 386 -18.42 -9.44 -20.73
N PHE A 387 -19.68 -9.35 -21.15
CA PHE A 387 -20.15 -9.84 -22.46
C PHE A 387 -20.87 -8.79 -23.31
N LYS A 388 -20.70 -7.49 -23.00
CA LYS A 388 -21.22 -6.41 -23.85
C LYS A 388 -20.10 -5.78 -24.67
N THR A 389 -20.45 -5.28 -25.84
CA THR A 389 -19.61 -4.33 -26.58
C THR A 389 -19.57 -3.03 -25.79
N VAL A 390 -18.37 -2.58 -25.43
CA VAL A 390 -18.15 -1.42 -24.57
C VAL A 390 -17.37 -0.38 -25.36
N ARG A 391 -17.88 0.85 -25.39
CA ARG A 391 -17.16 2.02 -25.87
C ARG A 391 -16.29 2.56 -24.74
N ALA A 392 -15.06 2.95 -25.04
CA ALA A 392 -14.14 3.49 -24.04
C ALA A 392 -13.40 4.72 -24.56
N VAL A 393 -13.29 5.75 -23.73
CA VAL A 393 -12.47 6.95 -24.00
C VAL A 393 -11.58 7.25 -22.81
N THR A 394 -10.42 7.84 -23.10
CA THR A 394 -9.48 8.33 -22.08
C THR A 394 -9.38 9.84 -22.18
N ILE A 395 -9.53 10.54 -21.06
CA ILE A 395 -9.53 11.99 -20.97
C ILE A 395 -8.48 12.44 -19.94
N PRO A 396 -7.58 13.37 -20.29
CA PRO A 396 -6.63 13.92 -19.34
C PRO A 396 -7.33 14.85 -18.35
N ILE A 397 -7.21 14.54 -17.05
CA ILE A 397 -7.71 15.37 -15.96
C ILE A 397 -6.53 16.13 -15.35
N PRO A 398 -6.54 17.47 -15.40
CA PRO A 398 -5.48 18.27 -14.78
C PRO A 398 -5.54 18.15 -13.26
N VAL A 399 -4.42 17.78 -12.65
CA VAL A 399 -4.22 17.84 -11.20
C VAL A 399 -3.33 19.06 -10.92
N SER A 400 -3.95 20.24 -10.91
CA SER A 400 -3.27 21.53 -10.92
C SER A 400 -2.24 21.68 -9.80
N VAL A 401 -2.52 21.15 -8.60
CA VAL A 401 -1.62 21.18 -7.43
C VAL A 401 -0.30 20.45 -7.69
N LEU A 402 -0.30 19.44 -8.56
CA LEU A 402 0.88 18.65 -8.90
C LEU A 402 1.55 19.06 -10.21
N GLY A 403 0.93 19.96 -10.99
CA GLY A 403 1.38 20.26 -12.36
C GLY A 403 1.41 19.03 -13.27
N LYS A 404 0.52 18.05 -13.02
CA LYS A 404 0.46 16.76 -13.73
C LYS A 404 -0.97 16.46 -14.18
N TYR A 405 -1.10 15.50 -15.08
CA TYR A 405 -2.39 14.95 -15.51
C TYR A 405 -2.60 13.55 -14.94
N SER A 406 -3.85 13.20 -14.70
CA SER A 406 -4.29 11.81 -14.53
C SER A 406 -5.23 11.41 -15.66
N GLU A 407 -5.29 10.12 -15.99
CA GLU A 407 -6.06 9.61 -17.13
C GLU A 407 -7.42 9.06 -16.68
N LEU A 408 -8.48 9.85 -16.83
CA LEU A 408 -9.84 9.38 -16.63
C LEU A 408 -10.21 8.41 -17.76
N LYS A 409 -10.56 7.18 -17.40
CA LYS A 409 -11.14 6.19 -18.32
C LYS A 409 -12.64 6.17 -18.13
N VAL A 410 -13.38 6.36 -19.21
CA VAL A 410 -14.83 6.30 -19.21
C VAL A 410 -15.29 5.21 -20.17
N TYR A 411 -16.20 4.39 -19.69
CA TYR A 411 -16.79 3.27 -20.40
C TYR A 411 -18.29 3.47 -20.54
N TYR A 412 -18.85 3.12 -21.70
CA TYR A 412 -20.28 3.18 -21.97
C TYR A 412 -20.72 1.96 -22.76
N TRP A 413 -21.86 1.39 -22.40
CA TRP A 413 -22.52 0.31 -23.13
C TRP A 413 -24.02 0.61 -23.24
N PRO A 414 -24.57 0.74 -24.47
CA PRO A 414 -26.01 0.87 -24.64
C PRO A 414 -26.80 -0.36 -24.16
#